data_AF-A0A2D9CGD5-F1
#
_entry.id   AF-A0A2D9CGD5-F1
#
_cell.length_a   1.000
_cell.length_b   1.000
_cell.length_c   1.000
_cell.angle_alpha   90.00
_cell.angle_beta   90.00
_cell.angle_gamma   90.00
#
_symmetry.space_group_name_H-M   'P 1'
#
loop_
_entity.id
_entity.type
_entity.pdbx_description
1 polymer ?
#
loop_
_entity_poly.entity_id
_entity_poly.type
_entity_poly.pdbx_seq_one_letter_code
_entity_poly.pdbx_strand_id
1 'polypeptide(L)'
;MITAATCLAMAIYYETRSEPNPDAGLAVAEVILNRVEDRRWPNNVCAVVKQDKGPKAHDCQFSFYCDGKPERPKHKDAWLRAQEQAREALNGNLLGHGALYYHADYTRPIWRHKLDPIGKIGKHIFYTDMEVNV
;
A
#
# COMPACT_ATOMS: atom_id res chain seq x y z
N MET A 1 -4.53 1.50 21.71
CA MET A 1 -4.80 0.83 20.41
C MET A 1 -4.07 1.60 19.32
N ILE A 2 -3.51 0.92 18.31
CA ILE A 2 -2.88 1.58 17.15
C ILE A 2 -4.00 2.16 16.27
N THR A 3 -3.86 3.40 15.80
CA THR A 3 -4.89 4.06 14.98
C THR A 3 -4.77 3.68 13.50
N ALA A 4 -5.85 3.88 12.74
CA ALA A 4 -5.82 3.74 11.28
C ALA A 4 -4.71 4.60 10.64
N ALA A 5 -4.56 5.85 11.10
CA ALA A 5 -3.51 6.76 10.66
C ALA A 5 -2.10 6.18 10.90
N THR A 6 -1.84 5.58 12.06
CA THR A 6 -0.55 4.95 12.34
C THR A 6 -0.31 3.73 11.44
N CYS A 7 -1.30 2.84 11.27
CA CYS A 7 -1.15 1.68 10.38
C CYS A 7 -0.88 2.10 8.93
N LEU A 8 -1.62 3.10 8.44
CA LEU A 8 -1.46 3.61 7.07
C LEU A 8 -0.10 4.28 6.89
N ALA A 9 0.31 5.15 7.81
CA ALA A 9 1.61 5.82 7.75
C ALA A 9 2.77 4.81 7.77
N MET A 10 2.67 3.75 8.57
CA MET A 10 3.68 2.69 8.60
C MET A 10 3.80 1.97 7.26
N ALA A 11 2.67 1.60 6.65
CA ALA A 11 2.67 1.01 5.32
C ALA A 11 3.30 1.96 4.28
N ILE A 12 2.87 3.21 4.23
CA ILE A 12 3.42 4.23 3.31
C ILE A 12 4.94 4.37 3.51
N TYR A 13 5.40 4.45 4.76
CA TYR A 13 6.82 4.60 5.05
C TYR A 13 7.65 3.42 4.54
N TYR A 14 7.25 2.19 4.85
CA TYR A 14 8.03 1.02 4.46
C TYR A 14 8.01 0.75 2.96
N GLU A 15 6.90 1.07 2.29
CA GLU A 15 6.76 0.91 0.84
C GLU A 15 7.45 2.03 0.06
N THR A 16 7.53 3.25 0.60
CA THR A 16 7.88 4.45 -0.22
C THR A 16 9.01 5.32 0.34
N ARG A 17 9.68 4.93 1.43
CA ARG A 17 10.77 5.74 2.03
C ARG A 17 11.91 6.08 1.06
N SER A 18 12.13 5.25 0.03
CA SER A 18 13.19 5.41 -0.97
C SER A 18 12.63 5.75 -2.36
N GLU A 19 11.36 6.16 -2.43
CA GLU A 19 10.72 6.63 -3.65
C GLU A 19 11.01 8.11 -3.88
N PRO A 20 11.53 8.50 -5.07
CA PRO A 20 11.76 9.89 -5.41
C PRO A 20 10.48 10.63 -5.83
N ASN A 21 9.45 9.90 -6.25
CA ASN A 21 8.17 10.48 -6.64
C ASN A 21 7.36 10.81 -5.37
N PRO A 22 6.93 12.08 -5.18
CA PRO A 22 6.20 12.49 -3.97
C PRO A 22 4.84 11.77 -3.84
N ASP A 23 4.19 11.40 -4.93
CA ASP A 23 2.84 10.81 -4.94
C ASP A 23 2.84 9.31 -4.66
N ALA A 24 4.01 8.66 -4.63
CA ALA A 24 4.11 7.21 -4.42
C ALA A 24 3.44 6.77 -3.11
N GLY A 25 3.53 7.59 -2.06
CA GLY A 25 2.88 7.31 -0.78
C GLY A 25 1.36 7.38 -0.85
N LEU A 26 0.80 8.38 -1.53
CA LEU A 26 -0.65 8.48 -1.75
C LEU A 26 -1.17 7.33 -2.61
N ALA A 27 -0.42 6.90 -3.63
CA ALA A 27 -0.80 5.76 -4.46
C ALA A 27 -0.87 4.44 -3.66
N VAL A 28 0.10 4.20 -2.77
CA VAL A 28 0.05 3.03 -1.85
C VAL A 28 -1.12 3.17 -0.87
N ALA A 29 -1.35 4.37 -0.34
CA ALA A 29 -2.44 4.63 0.58
C ALA A 29 -3.81 4.34 -0.04
N GLU A 30 -4.01 4.77 -1.28
CA GLU A 30 -5.24 4.55 -2.03
C GLU A 30 -5.48 3.05 -2.27
N VAL A 31 -4.47 2.25 -2.60
CA VAL A 31 -4.63 0.78 -2.68
C VAL A 31 -5.14 0.19 -1.37
N ILE A 32 -4.63 0.64 -0.22
CA ILE A 32 -5.06 0.16 1.10
C ILE A 32 -6.53 0.53 1.35
N LEU A 33 -6.92 1.77 1.01
CA LEU A 33 -8.29 2.24 1.21
C LEU A 33 -9.27 1.57 0.24
N ASN A 34 -8.90 1.37 -1.03
CA ASN A 34 -9.69 0.60 -1.99
C ASN A 34 -9.93 -0.84 -1.51
N ARG A 35 -8.93 -1.46 -0.87
CA ARG A 35 -9.08 -2.78 -0.24
C ARG A 35 -10.00 -2.74 0.98
N VAL A 36 -10.02 -1.66 1.76
CA VAL A 36 -10.99 -1.53 2.87
C VAL A 36 -12.42 -1.53 2.35
N GLU A 37 -12.66 -0.91 1.19
CA GLU A 37 -13.98 -0.84 0.55
C GLU A 37 -14.38 -2.13 -0.22
N ASP A 38 -13.41 -2.96 -0.60
CA ASP A 38 -13.66 -4.21 -1.32
C ASP A 38 -13.90 -5.39 -0.35
N ARG A 39 -15.03 -6.09 -0.54
CA ARG A 39 -15.48 -7.21 0.31
C ARG A 39 -14.53 -8.41 0.37
N ARG A 40 -13.56 -8.51 -0.55
CA ARG A 40 -12.54 -9.57 -0.57
C ARG A 40 -11.41 -9.34 0.44
N TRP A 41 -11.35 -8.15 1.05
CA TRP A 41 -10.35 -7.77 2.04
C TRP A 41 -10.98 -7.40 3.38
N PRO A 42 -10.17 -7.30 4.46
CA PRO A 42 -10.65 -6.80 5.75
C PRO A 42 -11.18 -5.36 5.67
N ASN A 43 -12.24 -5.08 6.41
CA ASN A 43 -12.97 -3.81 6.39
C ASN A 43 -12.36 -2.68 7.25
N ASN A 44 -11.07 -2.76 7.59
CA ASN A 44 -10.39 -1.67 8.29
C ASN A 44 -8.90 -1.61 7.93
N VAL A 45 -8.34 -0.40 7.98
CA VAL A 45 -6.97 -0.09 7.55
C VAL A 45 -5.94 -0.98 8.23
N CYS A 46 -5.99 -1.12 9.55
CA CYS A 46 -5.00 -1.92 10.28
C CYS A 46 -5.08 -3.40 9.92
N ALA A 47 -6.29 -3.95 9.74
CA ALA A 47 -6.46 -5.34 9.33
C ALA A 47 -5.98 -5.59 7.90
N VAL A 48 -6.14 -4.64 6.97
CA VAL A 48 -5.55 -4.73 5.62
C VAL A 48 -4.02 -4.69 5.68
N VAL A 49 -3.45 -3.73 6.42
CA VAL A 49 -1.99 -3.58 6.54
C VAL A 49 -1.35 -4.80 7.21
N LYS A 50 -2.02 -5.38 8.20
CA LYS A 50 -1.53 -6.53 8.98
C LYS A 50 -2.02 -7.86 8.45
N GLN A 51 -2.61 -7.89 7.26
CA GLN A 51 -3.22 -9.11 6.74
C GLN A 51 -2.15 -10.17 6.49
N ASP A 52 -2.30 -11.28 7.18
CA ASP A 52 -1.56 -12.51 6.93
C ASP A 52 -2.16 -13.22 5.70
N LYS A 53 -1.31 -13.63 4.76
CA LYS A 53 -1.67 -14.33 3.52
C LYS A 53 -1.24 -15.79 3.53
N GLY A 54 -0.53 -16.27 4.55
CA GLY A 54 -0.08 -17.66 4.56
C GLY A 54 0.88 -18.03 5.70
N PRO A 55 1.19 -19.32 5.86
CA PRO A 55 1.98 -19.81 6.98
C PRO A 55 3.49 -19.57 6.84
N LYS A 56 4.00 -19.09 5.69
CA LYS A 56 5.44 -18.92 5.48
C LYS A 56 5.89 -17.56 6.01
N ALA A 57 7.15 -17.49 6.43
CA ALA A 57 7.80 -16.21 6.71
C ALA A 57 7.67 -15.29 5.48
N HIS A 58 7.29 -14.04 5.72
CA HIS A 58 7.02 -13.02 4.68
C HIS A 58 5.75 -13.22 3.84
N ASP A 59 4.87 -14.17 4.16
CA ASP A 59 3.53 -14.28 3.56
C ASP A 59 2.57 -13.19 4.12
N CYS A 60 3.07 -11.99 4.41
CA CYS A 60 2.20 -10.86 4.80
C CYS A 60 1.88 -9.99 3.61
N GLN A 61 0.71 -9.36 3.65
CA GLN A 61 0.32 -8.38 2.64
C GLN A 61 1.35 -7.25 2.50
N PHE A 62 1.93 -6.81 3.62
CA PHE A 62 3.07 -5.91 3.67
C PHE A 62 4.23 -6.60 4.39
N SER A 63 5.34 -6.79 3.69
CA SER A 63 6.47 -7.60 4.17
C SER A 63 7.04 -7.13 5.51
N PHE A 64 7.03 -5.82 5.78
CA PHE A 64 7.56 -5.24 7.02
C PHE A 64 6.82 -5.73 8.28
N TYR A 65 5.58 -6.20 8.15
CA TYR A 65 4.79 -6.66 9.29
C TYR A 65 5.21 -8.03 9.81
N CYS A 66 5.87 -8.84 8.99
CA CYS A 66 6.38 -10.15 9.41
C CYS A 66 7.82 -10.40 8.96
N ASP A 67 8.62 -9.35 8.78
CA ASP A 67 10.05 -9.49 8.52
C ASP A 67 10.88 -9.71 9.80
N GLY A 68 10.22 -9.76 10.97
CA GLY A 68 10.84 -9.98 12.27
C GLY A 68 11.63 -8.78 12.80
N LYS A 69 11.58 -7.63 12.13
CA LYS A 69 12.27 -6.41 12.58
C LYS A 69 11.31 -5.49 13.34
N PRO A 70 11.80 -4.73 14.33
CA PRO A 70 10.97 -3.74 15.00
C PRO A 70 10.48 -2.67 14.02
N GLU A 71 9.19 -2.38 14.09
CA GLU A 71 8.52 -1.35 13.30
C GLU A 71 8.84 0.05 13.85
N ARG A 72 10.08 0.49 13.66
CA ARG A 72 10.62 1.78 14.10
C ARG A 72 11.16 2.58 12.90
N PRO A 73 10.40 3.57 12.38
CA PRO A 73 10.87 4.46 11.32
C PRO A 73 12.16 5.18 11.73
N LYS A 74 13.19 5.11 10.88
CA LYS A 74 14.53 5.69 11.14
C LYS A 74 14.80 6.95 10.31
N HIS A 75 14.15 7.10 9.15
CA HIS A 75 14.29 8.27 8.28
C HIS A 75 13.23 9.29 8.64
N LYS A 76 13.63 10.36 9.36
CA LYS A 76 12.70 11.36 9.91
C LYS A 76 11.84 12.02 8.84
N ASP A 77 12.44 12.47 7.74
CA ASP A 77 11.71 13.19 6.68
C ASP A 77 10.73 12.27 5.94
N ALA A 78 11.15 11.04 5.63
CA ALA A 78 10.27 10.05 5.03
C ALA A 78 9.13 9.65 5.99
N TRP A 79 9.37 9.63 7.30
CA TRP A 79 8.35 9.37 8.30
C TRP A 79 7.34 10.52 8.45
N LEU A 80 7.81 11.76 8.43
CA LEU A 80 6.94 12.94 8.42
C LEU A 80 6.07 12.97 7.15
N ARG A 81 6.69 12.73 5.98
CA ARG A 81 5.98 12.62 4.72
C ARG A 81 4.93 11.51 4.75
N ALA A 82 5.27 10.32 5.25
CA ALA A 82 4.33 9.20 5.34
C ALA A 82 3.13 9.48 6.25
N GLN A 83 3.35 10.17 7.37
CA GLN A 83 2.27 10.58 8.27
C GLN A 83 1.34 11.61 7.61
N GLU A 84 1.91 12.59 6.89
CA GLU A 84 1.13 13.60 6.20
C GLU A 84 0.29 12.98 5.06
N GLN A 85 0.90 12.12 4.24
CA GLN A 85 0.19 11.40 3.18
C GLN A 85 -0.91 10.47 3.74
N ALA A 86 -0.67 9.83 4.88
CA ALA A 86 -1.71 9.04 5.55
C ALA A 86 -2.88 9.93 6.00
N ARG A 87 -2.60 11.12 6.55
CA ARG A 87 -3.62 12.08 6.96
C ARG A 87 -4.43 12.59 5.76
N GLU A 88 -3.75 12.94 4.68
CA GLU A 88 -4.38 13.38 3.43
C GLU A 88 -5.31 12.32 2.85
N ALA A 89 -4.82 11.08 2.70
CA ALA A 89 -5.59 9.97 2.15
C ALA A 89 -6.83 9.65 3.01
N LEU A 90 -6.69 9.67 4.35
CA LEU A 90 -7.83 9.46 5.27
C LEU A 90 -8.86 10.59 5.23
N ASN A 91 -8.48 11.78 4.78
CA ASN A 91 -9.41 12.89 4.53
C ASN A 91 -10.01 12.86 3.11
N GLY A 92 -9.74 11.81 2.33
CA GLY A 92 -10.28 11.63 0.98
C GLY A 92 -9.44 12.29 -0.12
N ASN A 93 -8.25 12.82 0.18
CA ASN A 93 -7.33 13.29 -0.85
C ASN A 93 -6.60 12.09 -1.48
N LEU A 94 -7.18 11.55 -2.55
CA LEU A 94 -6.71 10.37 -3.26
C LEU A 94 -6.42 10.72 -4.74
N LEU A 95 -5.64 9.89 -5.40
CA LEU A 95 -5.28 10.06 -6.82
C LEU A 95 -6.40 9.59 -7.75
N GLY A 96 -7.31 8.75 -7.25
CA GLY A 96 -8.47 8.24 -7.99
C GLY A 96 -8.09 7.21 -9.06
N HIS A 97 -6.99 6.48 -8.87
CA HIS A 97 -6.52 5.47 -9.82
C HIS A 97 -7.23 4.12 -9.66
N GLY A 98 -7.93 3.85 -8.55
CA GLY A 98 -8.79 2.66 -8.40
C GLY A 98 -8.05 1.32 -8.38
N ALA A 99 -6.76 1.31 -8.03
CA ALA A 99 -5.95 0.09 -8.04
C ALA A 99 -6.17 -0.73 -6.77
N LEU A 100 -6.10 -2.05 -6.90
CA LEU A 100 -6.16 -3.00 -5.79
C LEU A 100 -4.84 -3.76 -5.61
N TYR A 101 -3.94 -3.68 -6.59
CA TYR A 101 -2.65 -4.37 -6.58
C TYR A 101 -1.55 -3.47 -7.11
N TYR A 102 -0.33 -3.71 -6.65
CA TYR A 102 0.85 -3.09 -7.21
C TYR A 102 2.09 -3.97 -6.97
N HIS A 103 3.15 -3.71 -7.72
CA HIS A 103 4.48 -4.22 -7.41
C HIS A 103 5.55 -3.21 -7.79
N ALA A 104 6.74 -3.36 -7.22
CA ALA A 104 7.90 -2.58 -7.63
C ALA A 104 8.43 -3.06 -8.99
N ASP A 105 8.80 -2.14 -9.87
CA ASP A 105 9.18 -2.36 -11.27
C ASP A 105 10.42 -3.24 -11.49
N TYR A 106 11.24 -3.40 -10.44
CA TYR A 106 12.38 -4.31 -10.41
C TYR A 106 12.00 -5.76 -10.02
N THR A 107 10.73 -6.04 -9.73
CA THR A 107 10.20 -7.39 -9.47
C THR A 107 9.33 -7.87 -10.63
N ARG A 108 9.13 -9.19 -10.75
CA ARG A 108 8.35 -9.80 -11.85
C ARG A 108 7.38 -10.88 -11.33
N PRO A 109 6.36 -10.49 -10.55
CA PRO A 109 5.40 -11.45 -10.03
C PRO A 109 4.52 -12.04 -11.13
N ILE A 110 4.33 -13.37 -11.12
CA ILE A 110 3.54 -14.08 -12.14
C ILE A 110 2.07 -13.64 -12.13
N TRP A 111 1.51 -13.30 -10.97
CA TRP A 111 0.12 -12.88 -10.84
C TRP A 111 -0.22 -11.64 -11.67
N ARG A 112 0.77 -10.81 -12.01
CA ARG A 112 0.55 -9.55 -12.77
C ARG A 112 -0.04 -9.80 -14.17
N HIS A 113 0.16 -10.99 -14.73
CA HIS A 113 -0.35 -11.36 -16.05
C HIS A 113 -1.87 -11.62 -16.05
N LYS A 114 -2.50 -11.66 -14.88
CA LYS A 114 -3.96 -11.86 -14.73
C LYS A 114 -4.71 -10.57 -14.41
N LEU A 115 -4.03 -9.42 -14.43
CA LEU A 115 -4.56 -8.13 -14.00
C LEU A 115 -4.33 -7.08 -15.08
N ASP A 116 -5.20 -6.07 -15.11
CA ASP A 116 -5.09 -4.96 -16.03
C ASP A 116 -4.20 -3.85 -15.43
N PRO A 117 -3.15 -3.40 -16.15
CA PRO A 117 -2.28 -2.33 -15.67
C PRO A 117 -2.99 -0.98 -15.77
N ILE A 118 -3.00 -0.23 -14.67
CA ILE A 118 -3.52 1.15 -14.63
C ILE A 118 -2.43 2.16 -14.99
N GLY A 119 -1.21 1.95 -14.50
CA GLY A 119 -0.12 2.88 -14.71
C GLY A 119 1.04 2.68 -13.75
N LYS A 120 1.99 3.62 -13.78
CA LYS A 120 3.20 3.59 -12.96
C LYS A 120 3.38 4.93 -12.23
N ILE A 121 3.60 4.88 -10.92
CA ILE A 121 3.93 6.03 -10.08
C ILE A 121 5.20 5.71 -9.30
N GLY A 122 6.25 6.51 -9.51
CA GLY A 122 7.59 6.18 -9.02
C GLY A 122 8.05 4.84 -9.58
N LYS A 123 8.49 3.94 -8.70
CA LYS A 123 8.89 2.56 -9.04
C LYS A 123 7.74 1.56 -8.97
N HIS A 124 6.52 1.99 -8.65
CA HIS A 124 5.38 1.08 -8.48
C HIS A 124 4.51 1.04 -9.73
N ILE A 125 4.18 -0.17 -10.19
CA ILE A 125 3.21 -0.41 -11.26
C ILE A 125 1.92 -0.89 -10.60
N PHE A 126 0.80 -0.26 -10.93
CA PHE A 126 -0.51 -0.44 -10.31
C PHE A 126 -1.46 -1.19 -11.24
N TYR A 127 -2.35 -1.99 -10.64
CA TYR A 127 -3.24 -2.89 -11.35
C TYR A 127 -4.64 -2.97 -10.74
N THR A 128 -5.60 -3.32 -11.57
CA THR A 128 -6.97 -3.70 -11.20
C THR A 128 -7.32 -5.08 -11.76
N ASP A 129 -8.35 -5.69 -11.20
CA ASP A 129 -9.04 -6.87 -11.75
C ASP A 129 -10.53 -6.63 -12.02
N MET A 130 -11.02 -5.41 -11.77
CA MET A 130 -12.34 -5.02 -12.20
C MET A 130 -12.27 -4.78 -13.71
N GLU A 131 -13.03 -5.57 -14.48
CA GLU A 131 -13.39 -5.17 -15.84
C GLU A 131 -13.85 -3.72 -15.76
N VAL A 132 -13.14 -2.83 -16.45
CA VAL A 132 -13.66 -1.49 -16.72
C VAL A 132 -14.94 -1.75 -17.51
N ASN A 133 -16.09 -1.71 -16.83
CA ASN A 133 -17.37 -1.61 -17.51
C ASN A 133 -17.28 -0.30 -18.30
N VAL A 134 -17.02 -0.46 -19.59
CA VAL A 134 -17.06 0.59 -20.61
C VAL A 134 -18.42 1.28 -20.56
#